data_AF-A0A7C1LEF1-F1
#
_entry.id   AF-A0A7C1LEF1-F1
#
_cell.length_a   1.000
_cell.length_b   1.000
_cell.length_c   1.000
_cell.angle_alpha   90.00
_cell.angle_beta   90.00
_cell.angle_gamma   90.00
#
_symmetry.space_group_name_H-M   'P 1'
#
loop_
_entity.id
_entity.type
_entity.pdbx_description
1 polymer ?
#
loop_
_entity_poly.entity_id
_entity_poly.type
_entity_poly.pdbx_seq_one_letter_code
_entity_poly.pdbx_strand_id
1 'polypeptide(L)'
;MEKVNYIAHLNAVFEKLNEDDRVKQGHITLYLAFFQKWNREYFKKTLTINRTAIMKRAKFKSKTTYHNYLKDLNDWGYLVYFPSFHPARGSRVRLPIFGTSSGTTSGTLPRQNLASSVPEPGQNLVPSYKHKTKENLNKLERPKNGRAVLIFFRENNWQETEGRKFYAYYESKNWKLRGGLNIKNWKAQAKKFVEKGIEGKQELTTPISGYLKKLQSRVERNFEDQL
;
A
#
# COMPACT_ATOMS: atom_id res chain seq x y z
N MET A 1 3.40 -42.10 -3.98
CA MET A 1 3.04 -40.72 -4.37
C MET A 1 3.73 -40.43 -5.68
N GLU A 2 3.03 -39.87 -6.65
CA GLU A 2 3.66 -39.37 -7.88
C GLU A 2 4.76 -38.37 -7.51
N LYS A 3 5.96 -38.58 -8.06
CA LYS A 3 7.10 -37.71 -7.79
C LYS A 3 6.91 -36.43 -8.57
N VAL A 4 6.49 -35.36 -7.89
CA VAL A 4 6.38 -34.03 -8.52
C VAL A 4 7.78 -33.51 -8.84
N ASN A 5 8.07 -33.31 -10.13
CA ASN A 5 9.24 -32.54 -10.54
C ASN A 5 8.94 -31.06 -10.31
N TYR A 6 9.33 -30.57 -9.14
CA TYR A 6 8.99 -29.21 -8.70
C TYR A 6 9.65 -28.12 -9.54
N ILE A 7 10.79 -28.41 -10.19
CA ILE A 7 11.45 -27.45 -11.07
C ILE A 7 10.69 -27.34 -12.40
N ALA A 8 10.38 -28.48 -13.02
CA ALA A 8 9.58 -28.51 -14.25
C ALA A 8 8.20 -27.88 -14.02
N HIS A 9 7.56 -28.18 -12.90
CA HIS A 9 6.30 -27.57 -12.49
C HIS A 9 6.43 -26.04 -12.37
N LEU A 10 7.44 -25.54 -11.66
CA LEU A 10 7.60 -24.11 -11.44
C LEU A 10 7.86 -23.36 -12.75
N ASN A 11 8.68 -23.91 -13.63
CA ASN A 11 8.95 -23.34 -14.95
C ASN A 11 7.67 -23.26 -15.79
N ALA A 12 6.92 -24.36 -15.89
CA ALA A 12 5.67 -24.40 -16.65
C ALA A 12 4.62 -23.42 -16.11
N VAL A 13 4.59 -23.20 -14.79
CA VAL A 13 3.71 -22.18 -14.19
C VAL A 13 4.19 -20.77 -14.51
N PHE A 14 5.49 -20.50 -14.48
CA PHE A 14 6.01 -19.17 -14.83
C PHE A 14 5.77 -18.82 -16.29
N GLU A 15 5.92 -19.76 -17.22
CA GLU A 15 5.52 -19.57 -18.61
C GLU A 15 4.06 -19.14 -18.70
N LYS A 16 3.15 -19.92 -18.10
CA LYS A 16 1.71 -19.58 -18.06
C LYS A 16 1.37 -18.27 -17.37
N LEU A 17 2.12 -17.87 -16.34
CA LEU A 17 1.89 -16.61 -15.64
C LEU A 17 2.40 -15.40 -16.45
N ASN A 18 3.46 -15.59 -17.25
CA ASN A 18 4.03 -14.55 -18.09
C ASN A 18 3.19 -14.29 -19.35
N GLU A 19 2.53 -15.32 -19.86
CA GLU A 19 1.63 -15.22 -21.03
C GLU A 19 0.24 -14.68 -20.68
N ASP A 20 -0.18 -14.71 -19.40
CA ASP A 20 -1.50 -14.24 -18.97
C ASP A 20 -1.45 -12.77 -18.54
N ASP A 21 -1.87 -11.87 -19.44
CA ASP A 21 -1.90 -10.41 -19.20
C ASP A 21 -2.75 -9.98 -17.99
N ARG A 22 -3.66 -10.83 -17.49
CA ARG A 22 -4.49 -10.54 -16.30
C ARG A 22 -3.68 -10.70 -15.01
N VAL A 23 -2.60 -11.47 -15.07
CA VAL A 23 -1.72 -11.74 -13.93
C VAL A 23 -0.99 -10.45 -13.56
N LYS A 24 -0.87 -10.24 -12.25
CA LYS A 24 -0.23 -9.06 -11.65
C LYS A 24 0.78 -9.57 -10.63
N GLN A 25 1.70 -8.71 -10.21
CA GLN A 25 2.72 -9.07 -9.22
C GLN A 25 2.14 -9.78 -7.98
N GLY A 26 0.97 -9.34 -7.48
CA GLY A 26 0.32 -9.99 -6.34
C GLY A 26 -0.13 -11.43 -6.59
N HIS A 27 -0.52 -11.78 -7.82
CA HIS A 27 -0.91 -13.15 -8.19
C HIS A 27 0.31 -14.06 -8.09
N ILE A 28 1.43 -13.60 -8.65
CA ILE A 28 2.71 -14.32 -8.66
C ILE A 28 3.22 -14.55 -7.24
N THR A 29 3.27 -13.50 -6.40
CA THR A 29 3.78 -13.64 -5.03
C THR A 29 2.88 -14.52 -4.15
N LEU A 30 1.55 -14.46 -4.37
CA LEU A 30 0.61 -15.32 -3.67
C LEU A 30 0.75 -16.79 -4.09
N TYR A 31 0.85 -17.04 -5.39
CA TYR A 31 1.11 -18.39 -5.93
C TYR A 31 2.41 -18.97 -5.35
N LEU A 32 3.50 -18.21 -5.37
CA LEU A 32 4.79 -18.63 -4.82
C LEU A 32 4.71 -18.96 -3.32
N ALA A 33 3.95 -18.21 -2.54
CA ALA A 33 3.76 -18.51 -1.12
C ALA A 33 3.03 -19.86 -0.91
N PHE A 34 2.05 -20.18 -1.75
CA PHE A 34 1.40 -21.49 -1.72
C PHE A 34 2.33 -22.60 -2.21
N PHE A 35 3.04 -22.41 -3.32
CA PHE A 35 4.00 -23.37 -3.86
C PHE A 35 5.11 -23.70 -2.85
N GLN A 36 5.69 -22.69 -2.20
CA GLN A 36 6.68 -22.90 -1.14
C GLN A 36 6.13 -23.71 0.02
N LYS A 37 4.87 -23.46 0.41
CA LYS A 37 4.20 -24.28 1.44
C LYS A 37 3.98 -25.71 0.95
N TRP A 38 3.56 -25.89 -0.30
CA TRP A 38 3.33 -27.19 -0.92
C TRP A 38 4.59 -28.05 -0.97
N ASN A 39 5.71 -27.44 -1.37
CA ASN A 39 7.02 -28.07 -1.42
C ASN A 39 7.48 -28.54 -0.03
N ARG A 40 7.32 -27.69 1.00
CA ARG A 40 7.64 -28.05 2.39
C ARG A 40 6.78 -29.19 2.96
N GLU A 41 5.60 -29.39 2.38
CA GLU A 41 4.66 -30.44 2.77
C GLU A 41 4.76 -31.64 1.84
N TYR A 42 5.86 -31.79 1.10
CA TYR A 42 6.14 -32.90 0.17
C TYR A 42 5.01 -33.14 -0.84
N PHE A 43 4.48 -32.05 -1.39
CA PHE A 43 3.48 -32.08 -2.46
C PHE A 43 2.17 -32.81 -2.12
N LYS A 44 1.73 -32.74 -0.85
CA LYS A 44 0.42 -33.26 -0.43
C LYS A 44 -0.70 -32.83 -1.39
N LYS A 45 -1.64 -33.75 -1.65
CA LYS A 45 -2.81 -33.53 -2.53
C LYS A 45 -3.60 -32.27 -2.18
N THR A 46 -3.63 -31.89 -0.91
CA THR A 46 -4.30 -30.69 -0.40
C THR A 46 -3.53 -30.12 0.76
N LEU A 47 -3.51 -28.79 0.86
CA LEU A 47 -2.83 -28.03 1.90
C LEU A 47 -3.84 -27.34 2.78
N THR A 48 -3.75 -27.53 4.09
CA THR A 48 -4.48 -26.69 5.05
C THR A 48 -3.77 -25.35 5.17
N ILE A 49 -4.49 -24.25 4.96
CA ILE A 49 -3.89 -22.91 4.91
C ILE A 49 -4.27 -22.09 6.15
N ASN A 50 -3.27 -21.42 6.71
CA ASN A 50 -3.48 -20.35 7.68
C ASN A 50 -3.33 -19.04 6.92
N ARG A 51 -4.44 -18.29 6.78
CA ARG A 51 -4.48 -17.03 6.01
C ARG A 51 -3.38 -16.07 6.42
N THR A 52 -3.21 -15.83 7.73
CA THR A 52 -2.23 -14.89 8.27
C THR A 52 -0.80 -15.29 7.91
N ALA A 53 -0.48 -16.59 7.98
CA ALA A 53 0.84 -17.10 7.61
C ALA A 53 1.13 -16.96 6.11
N ILE A 54 0.14 -17.27 5.25
CA ILE A 54 0.28 -17.11 3.79
C ILE A 54 0.41 -15.64 3.42
N MET A 55 -0.44 -14.76 3.97
CA MET A 55 -0.34 -13.31 3.75
C MET A 55 1.04 -12.77 4.13
N LYS A 56 1.58 -13.18 5.29
CA LYS A 56 2.93 -12.78 5.73
C LYS A 56 4.01 -13.22 4.73
N ARG A 57 3.94 -14.45 4.21
CA ARG A 57 4.89 -14.97 3.20
C ARG A 57 4.77 -14.23 1.88
N ALA A 58 3.54 -14.02 1.40
CA ALA A 58 3.25 -13.33 0.14
C ALA A 58 3.37 -11.79 0.24
N LYS A 59 3.71 -11.25 1.43
CA LYS A 59 3.82 -9.81 1.72
C LYS A 59 2.52 -9.02 1.55
N PHE A 60 1.37 -9.67 1.72
CA PHE A 60 0.07 -9.01 1.72
C PHE A 60 -0.23 -8.38 3.09
N LYS A 61 -0.64 -7.11 3.08
CA LYS A 61 -1.11 -6.40 4.28
C LYS A 61 -2.65 -6.33 4.36
N SER A 62 -3.32 -6.32 3.21
CA SER A 62 -4.77 -6.20 3.10
C SER A 62 -5.43 -7.57 2.92
N LYS A 63 -6.41 -7.88 3.78
CA LYS A 63 -7.22 -9.11 3.68
C LYS A 63 -8.03 -9.12 2.39
N THR A 64 -8.69 -8.02 2.05
CA THR A 64 -9.51 -7.90 0.84
C THR A 64 -8.67 -8.13 -0.41
N THR A 65 -7.49 -7.50 -0.47
CA THR A 65 -6.56 -7.71 -1.59
C THR A 65 -6.16 -9.18 -1.67
N TYR A 66 -5.73 -9.81 -0.57
CA TYR A 66 -5.43 -11.24 -0.55
C TYR A 66 -6.58 -12.10 -1.09
N HIS A 67 -7.82 -11.83 -0.69
CA HIS A 67 -8.98 -12.60 -1.13
C HIS A 67 -9.30 -12.40 -2.62
N ASN A 68 -9.14 -11.18 -3.15
CA ASN A 68 -9.31 -10.93 -4.58
C ASN A 68 -8.30 -11.74 -5.40
N TYR A 69 -7.01 -11.64 -5.07
CA TYR A 69 -5.95 -12.39 -5.75
C TYR A 69 -6.10 -13.92 -5.59
N LEU A 70 -6.59 -14.39 -4.44
CA LEU A 70 -6.88 -15.81 -4.23
C LEU A 70 -8.05 -16.29 -5.10
N LYS A 71 -9.11 -15.48 -5.21
CA LYS A 71 -10.26 -15.75 -6.07
C LYS A 71 -9.83 -15.79 -7.53
N ASP A 72 -9.07 -14.80 -7.98
CA ASP A 72 -8.55 -14.74 -9.34
C ASP A 72 -7.71 -15.98 -9.69
N LEU A 73 -6.75 -16.36 -8.83
CA LEU A 73 -5.96 -17.58 -9.03
C LEU A 73 -6.80 -18.87 -9.02
N ASN A 74 -7.90 -18.89 -8.26
CA ASN A 74 -8.84 -20.02 -8.25
C ASN A 74 -9.63 -20.08 -9.56
N ASP A 75 -10.17 -18.94 -9.98
CA ASP A 75 -11.04 -18.84 -11.15
C ASP A 75 -10.25 -19.10 -12.46
N TRP A 76 -8.97 -18.76 -12.48
CA TRP A 76 -8.07 -19.02 -13.61
C TRP A 76 -7.40 -20.40 -13.54
N GLY A 77 -7.68 -21.20 -12.52
CA GLY A 77 -7.21 -22.58 -12.42
C GLY A 77 -5.73 -22.74 -12.06
N TYR A 78 -5.06 -21.69 -11.58
CA TYR A 78 -3.71 -21.81 -11.03
C TYR A 78 -3.71 -22.54 -9.67
N LEU A 79 -4.81 -22.46 -8.93
CA LEU A 79 -5.05 -23.26 -7.73
C LEU A 79 -6.54 -23.59 -7.59
N VAL A 80 -6.87 -24.49 -6.67
CA VAL A 80 -8.25 -24.77 -6.28
C VAL A 80 -8.40 -24.46 -4.80
N TYR A 81 -9.28 -23.53 -4.47
CA TYR A 81 -9.53 -23.07 -3.10
C TYR A 81 -10.80 -23.68 -2.51
N PHE A 82 -10.67 -24.22 -1.31
CA PHE A 82 -11.76 -24.79 -0.52
C PHE A 82 -11.94 -23.96 0.76
N PRO A 83 -12.87 -22.98 0.78
CA PRO A 83 -13.12 -22.18 1.97
C PRO A 83 -13.67 -23.05 3.11
N SER A 84 -13.39 -22.63 4.34
CA SER A 84 -13.91 -23.29 5.55
C SER A 84 -13.91 -22.27 6.68
N PHE A 85 -15.01 -22.26 7.43
CA PHE A 85 -15.20 -21.41 8.61
C PHE A 85 -14.84 -22.14 9.91
N HIS A 86 -14.53 -23.44 9.85
CA HIS A 86 -14.28 -24.25 11.04
C HIS A 86 -12.83 -24.07 11.54
N PRO A 87 -12.61 -23.59 12.79
CA PRO A 87 -11.27 -23.30 13.32
C PRO A 87 -10.30 -24.49 13.26
N ALA A 88 -10.78 -25.69 13.58
CA ALA A 88 -9.95 -26.91 13.58
C ALA A 88 -9.63 -27.47 12.18
N ARG A 89 -10.46 -27.19 11.17
CA ARG A 89 -10.27 -27.76 9.81
C ARG A 89 -9.48 -26.79 8.91
N GLY A 90 -9.71 -25.49 9.08
CA GLY A 90 -9.09 -24.44 8.26
C GLY A 90 -9.52 -24.50 6.79
N SER A 91 -9.28 -23.42 6.04
CA SER A 91 -9.45 -23.47 4.59
C SER A 91 -8.37 -24.33 3.95
N ARG A 92 -8.64 -24.91 2.78
CA ARG A 92 -7.68 -25.76 2.07
C ARG A 92 -7.42 -25.24 0.67
N VAL A 93 -6.25 -25.55 0.13
CA VAL A 93 -5.86 -25.25 -1.25
C VAL A 93 -5.26 -26.49 -1.88
N ARG A 94 -5.49 -26.70 -3.18
CA ARG A 94 -4.82 -27.69 -4.01
C ARG A 94 -4.15 -26.98 -5.19
N LEU A 95 -2.90 -27.34 -5.50
CA LEU A 95 -2.20 -26.85 -6.69
C LEU A 95 -2.31 -27.95 -7.77
N PRO A 96 -2.87 -27.65 -8.96
CA PRO A 96 -2.78 -28.53 -10.12
C PRO A 96 -1.32 -28.74 -10.51
N ILE A 97 -0.99 -29.91 -11.07
CA ILE A 97 0.37 -30.18 -11.50
C ILE A 97 0.53 -29.75 -12.97
N PHE A 98 1.44 -28.83 -13.23
CA PHE A 98 1.80 -28.36 -14.57
C PHE A 98 3.11 -28.99 -15.04
N GLY A 99 3.25 -29.24 -16.35
CA GLY A 99 4.53 -29.62 -16.98
C GLY A 99 5.11 -31.00 -16.62
N THR A 100 4.43 -31.79 -15.78
CA THR A 100 4.87 -33.14 -15.40
C THR A 100 3.98 -34.21 -16.04
N SER A 101 3.95 -34.27 -17.36
CA SER A 101 3.33 -35.42 -18.04
C SER A 101 4.16 -36.68 -17.75
N SER A 102 3.57 -37.65 -17.06
CA SER A 102 4.14 -38.98 -16.81
C SER A 102 4.13 -39.87 -18.07
N GLY A 103 4.50 -39.30 -19.21
CA GLY A 103 4.62 -40.02 -20.47
C GLY A 103 6.09 -40.35 -20.70
N THR A 104 6.45 -41.63 -20.55
CA THR A 104 7.65 -42.18 -21.18
C THR A 104 7.49 -42.02 -22.70
N THR A 105 7.93 -40.90 -23.23
CA THR A 105 8.14 -40.76 -24.68
C THR A 105 9.64 -40.62 -24.85
N SER A 106 10.24 -41.68 -25.39
CA SER A 106 11.58 -41.65 -25.96
C SER A 106 11.63 -40.50 -26.98
N GLY A 107 12.19 -39.37 -26.56
CA GLY A 107 12.11 -38.14 -27.32
C GLY A 107 12.65 -36.99 -26.49
N THR A 108 13.98 -36.93 -26.42
CA THR A 108 14.78 -35.87 -25.82
C THR A 108 14.12 -34.49 -25.89
N LEU A 109 13.78 -33.93 -24.73
CA LEU A 109 13.77 -32.48 -24.53
C LEU A 109 14.72 -32.14 -23.39
N PRO A 110 15.44 -31.03 -23.53
CA PRO A 110 16.85 -30.98 -23.18
C PRO A 110 17.03 -30.87 -21.67
N ARG A 111 18.07 -31.56 -21.21
CA ARG A 111 18.99 -31.11 -20.15
C ARG A 111 18.74 -29.64 -19.81
N GLN A 112 18.43 -29.35 -18.56
CA GLN A 112 18.50 -27.98 -18.06
C GLN A 112 19.94 -27.50 -18.22
N ASN A 113 20.25 -26.91 -19.38
CA ASN A 113 21.29 -25.93 -19.47
C ASN A 113 20.73 -24.73 -18.71
N LEU A 114 20.86 -24.75 -17.39
CA LEU A 114 21.08 -23.51 -16.67
C LEU A 114 22.30 -22.94 -17.36
N ALA A 115 22.08 -21.97 -18.26
CA ALA A 115 23.15 -21.43 -19.07
C ALA A 115 24.28 -21.07 -18.10
N SER A 116 25.43 -21.70 -18.26
CA SER A 116 26.71 -21.14 -17.83
C SER A 116 27.00 -19.91 -18.70
N SER A 117 26.03 -19.02 -18.89
CA SER A 117 26.34 -17.66 -19.25
C SER A 117 27.01 -17.10 -18.02
N VAL A 118 28.34 -16.98 -18.09
CA VAL A 118 29.05 -15.94 -17.36
C VAL A 118 28.16 -14.69 -17.44
N PRO A 119 27.76 -14.09 -16.31
CA PRO A 119 27.06 -12.82 -16.39
C PRO A 119 27.97 -11.90 -17.21
N GLU A 120 27.48 -11.45 -18.37
CA GLU A 120 28.11 -10.35 -19.10
C GLU A 120 28.53 -9.30 -18.05
N PRO A 121 29.81 -8.85 -18.07
CA PRO A 121 30.32 -7.96 -17.05
C PRO A 121 29.32 -6.82 -16.88
N GLY A 122 28.86 -6.70 -15.63
CA GLY A 122 27.65 -6.02 -15.18
C GLY A 122 27.06 -5.00 -16.15
N GLN A 123 25.74 -5.09 -16.34
CA GLN A 123 24.96 -3.89 -16.64
C GLN A 123 25.52 -2.75 -15.80
N ASN A 124 26.07 -1.73 -16.47
CA ASN A 124 26.38 -0.48 -15.82
C ASN A 124 25.16 -0.11 -14.98
N LEU A 125 25.35 0.14 -13.69
CA LEU A 125 24.33 0.65 -12.78
C LEU A 125 23.78 1.95 -13.38
N VAL A 126 22.81 1.83 -14.27
CA VAL A 126 22.05 2.98 -14.76
C VAL A 126 21.41 3.58 -13.51
N PRO A 127 21.52 4.89 -13.27
CA PRO A 127 20.81 5.52 -12.18
C PRO A 127 19.37 5.04 -12.26
N SER A 128 18.89 4.37 -11.21
CA SER A 128 17.51 3.92 -11.18
C SER A 128 16.67 5.16 -11.49
N TYR A 129 16.02 5.20 -12.64
CA TYR A 129 14.95 6.14 -12.84
C TYR A 129 13.88 5.70 -11.86
N LYS A 130 14.01 6.20 -10.62
CA LYS A 130 12.92 6.20 -9.65
C LYS A 130 11.83 6.94 -10.41
N HIS A 131 10.91 6.20 -11.00
CA HIS A 131 9.59 6.73 -11.29
C HIS A 131 9.13 7.24 -9.93
N LYS A 132 9.30 8.54 -9.71
CA LYS A 132 8.73 9.22 -8.55
C LYS A 132 7.28 8.82 -8.61
N THR A 133 6.83 8.03 -7.63
CA THR A 133 5.42 7.95 -7.28
C THR A 133 4.90 9.37 -7.44
N LYS A 134 3.91 9.61 -8.30
CA LYS A 134 3.33 10.95 -8.48
C LYS A 134 2.94 11.39 -7.08
N GLU A 135 3.82 12.13 -6.42
CA GLU A 135 3.55 12.73 -5.12
C GLU A 135 2.32 13.55 -5.41
N ASN A 136 1.23 13.24 -4.72
CA ASN A 136 0.03 14.05 -4.81
C ASN A 136 0.45 15.45 -4.34
N LEU A 137 0.83 16.32 -5.27
CA LEU A 137 1.27 17.71 -5.03
C LEU A 137 0.19 18.51 -4.28
N ASN A 138 -1.02 17.95 -4.19
CA ASN A 138 -2.18 18.47 -3.49
C ASN A 138 -2.20 18.15 -1.98
N LYS A 139 -1.23 17.41 -1.44
CA LYS A 139 -1.12 17.08 0.00
C LYS A 139 0.29 17.26 0.56
N LEU A 140 1.01 18.30 0.10
CA LEU A 140 2.31 18.62 0.67
C LEU A 140 2.13 19.37 2.00
N GLU A 141 2.91 18.95 3.00
CA GLU A 141 2.97 19.58 4.32
C GLU A 141 3.62 20.98 4.26
N ARG A 142 4.55 21.16 3.32
CA ARG A 142 5.27 22.41 3.06
C ARG A 142 5.45 22.65 1.55
N PRO A 143 5.53 23.92 1.10
CA PRO A 143 5.90 24.25 -0.27
C PRO A 143 7.35 23.84 -0.53
N LYS A 144 7.68 23.61 -1.81
CA LYS A 144 9.05 23.25 -2.21
C LYS A 144 10.04 24.40 -1.98
N ASN A 145 9.58 25.64 -2.11
CA ASN A 145 10.33 26.88 -1.91
C ASN A 145 9.35 28.06 -1.86
N GLY A 146 9.82 29.26 -1.49
CA GLY A 146 9.01 30.48 -1.50
C GLY A 146 8.37 30.78 -2.85
N ARG A 147 9.06 30.48 -3.96
CA ARG A 147 8.52 30.62 -5.32
C ARG A 147 7.23 29.81 -5.54
N ALA A 148 7.14 28.60 -5.00
CA ALA A 148 5.94 27.77 -5.11
C ALA A 148 4.72 28.41 -4.42
N VAL A 149 4.93 29.17 -3.34
CA VAL A 149 3.87 29.95 -2.69
C VAL A 149 3.42 31.09 -3.60
N LEU A 150 4.36 31.86 -4.17
CA LEU A 150 4.02 32.98 -5.04
C LEU A 150 3.27 32.55 -6.30
N ILE A 151 3.69 31.43 -6.92
CA ILE A 151 2.98 30.83 -8.05
C ILE A 151 1.55 30.47 -7.66
N PHE A 152 1.36 29.81 -6.51
CA PHE A 152 0.03 29.43 -6.03
C PHE A 152 -0.87 30.64 -5.74
N PHE A 153 -0.32 31.71 -5.15
CA PHE A 153 -1.10 32.94 -4.91
C PHE A 153 -1.48 33.62 -6.22
N ARG A 154 -0.58 33.66 -7.20
CA ARG A 154 -0.86 34.17 -8.54
C ARG A 154 -1.94 33.36 -9.26
N GLU A 155 -1.86 32.02 -9.21
CA GLU A 155 -2.86 31.12 -9.77
C GLU A 155 -4.26 31.31 -9.18
N ASN A 156 -4.36 31.77 -7.92
CA ASN A 156 -5.63 32.07 -7.25
C ASN A 156 -6.02 33.55 -7.31
N ASN A 157 -5.31 34.37 -8.10
CA ASN A 157 -5.51 35.83 -8.20
C ASN A 157 -5.38 36.57 -6.85
N TRP A 158 -4.55 36.07 -5.93
CA TRP A 158 -4.22 36.74 -4.66
C TRP A 158 -2.95 37.59 -4.79
N GLN A 159 -2.82 38.59 -3.91
CA GLN A 159 -1.70 39.53 -3.97
C GLN A 159 -0.36 38.83 -3.65
N GLU A 160 0.68 39.16 -4.41
CA GLU A 160 2.02 38.59 -4.20
C GLU A 160 2.60 38.97 -2.83
N THR A 161 2.25 40.15 -2.32
CA THR A 161 2.62 40.64 -0.98
C THR A 161 2.08 39.75 0.14
N GLU A 162 0.86 39.21 -0.01
CA GLU A 162 0.27 38.26 0.95
C GLU A 162 0.98 36.90 0.90
N GLY A 163 1.36 36.45 -0.30
CA GLY A 163 2.15 35.23 -0.46
C GLY A 163 3.52 35.31 0.23
N ARG A 164 4.20 36.48 0.13
CA ARG A 164 5.46 36.74 0.84
C ARG A 164 5.26 36.76 2.36
N LYS A 165 4.21 37.41 2.86
CA LYS A 165 3.85 37.43 4.30
C LYS A 165 3.54 36.04 4.84
N PHE A 166 2.77 35.24 4.09
CA PHE A 166 2.46 33.86 4.43
C PHE A 166 3.72 33.01 4.57
N TYR A 167 4.62 33.07 3.58
CA TYR A 167 5.84 32.28 3.58
C TYR A 167 6.75 32.63 4.76
N ALA A 168 7.01 33.92 4.99
CA ALA A 168 7.84 34.39 6.11
C ALA A 168 7.26 33.99 7.49
N TYR A 169 5.94 34.08 7.64
CA TYR A 169 5.26 33.70 8.88
C TYR A 169 5.40 32.19 9.19
N TYR A 170 5.21 31.33 8.20
CA TYR A 170 5.32 29.88 8.43
C TYR A 170 6.77 29.39 8.46
N GLU A 171 7.70 30.06 7.77
CA GLU A 171 9.13 29.78 7.84
C GLU A 171 9.68 30.07 9.25
N SER A 172 9.35 31.23 9.83
CA SER A 172 9.74 31.54 11.23
C SER A 172 9.15 30.58 12.27
N LYS A 173 8.02 29.93 11.95
CA LYS A 173 7.37 28.92 12.81
C LYS A 173 7.74 27.48 12.48
N ASN A 174 8.78 27.26 11.67
CA ASN A 174 9.22 25.94 11.23
C ASN A 174 8.08 25.09 10.63
N TRP A 175 7.15 25.73 9.91
CA TRP A 175 5.98 25.10 9.29
C TRP A 175 5.07 24.32 10.27
N LYS A 176 4.96 24.81 11.52
CA LYS A 176 4.07 24.26 12.55
C LYS A 176 2.90 25.18 12.85
N LEU A 177 1.77 24.57 13.21
CA LEU A 177 0.58 25.26 13.73
C LEU A 177 0.77 25.65 15.20
N ARG A 178 -0.08 26.57 15.68
CA ARG A 178 -0.14 26.95 17.10
C ARG A 178 -0.52 25.71 17.91
N GLY A 179 0.38 25.24 18.78
CA GLY A 179 0.26 23.95 19.51
C GLY A 179 1.26 22.86 19.07
N GLY A 180 2.15 23.14 18.12
CA GLY A 180 3.24 22.24 17.73
C GLY A 180 2.87 21.17 16.70
N LEU A 181 1.62 21.16 16.22
CA LEU A 181 1.13 20.24 15.20
C LEU A 181 1.69 20.60 13.81
N ASN A 182 2.01 19.58 13.01
CA ASN A 182 2.50 19.75 11.64
C ASN A 182 1.34 20.13 10.69
N ILE A 183 1.62 21.02 9.74
CA ILE A 183 0.69 21.39 8.68
C ILE A 183 0.58 20.22 7.70
N LYS A 184 -0.63 19.71 7.46
CA LYS A 184 -0.85 18.60 6.52
C LYS A 184 -1.01 19.05 5.06
N ASN A 185 -1.45 20.29 4.85
CA ASN A 185 -1.67 20.85 3.51
C ASN A 185 -1.46 22.36 3.55
N TRP A 186 -0.29 22.82 3.06
CA TRP A 186 0.04 24.24 3.08
C TRP A 186 -0.85 25.08 2.15
N LYS A 187 -1.38 24.51 1.05
CA LYS A 187 -2.31 25.20 0.13
C LYS A 187 -3.64 25.54 0.81
N ALA A 188 -4.18 24.59 1.57
CA ALA A 188 -5.38 24.82 2.37
C ALA A 188 -5.12 25.88 3.46
N GLN A 189 -3.92 25.90 4.02
CA GLN A 189 -3.53 26.90 5.01
C GLN A 189 -3.34 28.29 4.40
N ALA A 190 -2.81 28.38 3.17
CA ALA A 190 -2.73 29.62 2.41
C ALA A 190 -4.12 30.19 2.10
N LYS A 191 -5.08 29.34 1.71
CA LYS A 191 -6.47 29.76 1.51
C LYS A 191 -7.07 30.36 2.79
N LYS A 192 -6.91 29.68 3.93
CA LYS A 192 -7.33 30.20 5.25
C LYS A 192 -6.62 31.51 5.63
N PHE A 193 -5.35 31.65 5.25
CA PHE A 193 -4.54 32.84 5.56
C PHE A 193 -5.05 34.07 4.81
N VAL A 194 -5.44 33.92 3.54
CA VAL A 194 -6.03 35.01 2.75
C VAL A 194 -7.46 35.29 3.20
N GLU A 195 -8.27 34.25 3.48
CA GLU A 195 -9.65 34.41 3.92
C GLU A 195 -9.80 35.07 5.30
N LYS A 196 -8.90 34.77 6.26
CA LYS A 196 -9.00 35.27 7.64
C LYS A 196 -8.03 36.39 7.98
N GLY A 197 -7.13 36.76 7.06
CA GLY A 197 -6.00 37.64 7.38
C GLY A 197 -5.18 37.10 8.58
N ILE A 198 -4.23 37.90 9.10
CA ILE A 198 -3.56 37.57 10.35
C ILE A 198 -4.53 37.90 11.52
N GLU A 199 -5.64 37.19 11.63
CA GLU A 199 -6.50 37.33 12.80
C GLU A 199 -5.88 36.59 13.98
N GLY A 200 -5.27 37.38 14.87
CA GLY A 200 -5.16 37.03 16.27
C GLY A 200 -6.55 36.89 16.88
N LYS A 201 -7.17 35.72 16.78
CA LYS A 201 -8.22 35.28 17.68
C LYS A 201 -7.94 33.84 18.13
N GLN A 202 -7.90 33.68 19.44
CA GLN A 202 -7.76 32.41 20.12
C GLN A 202 -9.03 31.60 19.88
N GLU A 203 -8.96 30.55 19.08
CA GLU A 203 -9.89 29.43 19.24
C GLU A 203 -9.10 28.25 19.77
N LEU A 204 -9.23 28.03 21.09
CA LEU A 204 -8.79 26.84 21.78
C LEU A 204 -9.62 25.65 21.27
N THR A 205 -9.14 24.95 20.26
CA THR A 205 -9.60 23.59 19.97
C THR A 205 -8.76 22.60 20.78
N THR A 206 -8.92 22.63 22.10
CA THR A 206 -8.57 21.52 22.98
C THR A 206 -9.84 20.79 23.43
N PRO A 207 -9.78 19.48 23.76
CA PRO A 207 -10.94 18.69 24.19
C PRO A 207 -11.70 19.27 25.40
N ILE A 208 -11.09 20.21 26.14
CA ILE A 208 -11.60 20.87 27.34
C ILE A 208 -12.59 22.00 27.00
N SER A 209 -12.63 22.48 25.75
CA SER A 209 -13.51 23.59 25.30
C SER A 209 -15.00 23.30 25.56
N GLY A 210 -15.44 22.05 25.36
CA GLY A 210 -16.82 21.64 25.67
C GLY A 210 -17.13 21.61 27.17
N TYR A 211 -16.12 21.38 28.02
CA TYR A 211 -16.26 21.33 29.48
C TYR A 211 -16.38 22.73 30.08
N LEU A 212 -15.60 23.70 29.58
CA LEU A 212 -15.67 25.11 29.99
C LEU A 212 -17.00 25.76 29.59
N LYS A 213 -17.53 25.49 28.39
CA LYS A 213 -18.87 25.93 27.98
C LYS A 213 -19.98 25.36 28.88
N LYS A 214 -19.86 24.10 29.30
CA LYS A 214 -20.82 23.46 30.22
C LYS A 214 -20.78 24.08 31.62
N LEU A 215 -19.60 24.47 32.10
CA LEU A 215 -19.44 25.17 33.39
C LEU A 215 -20.03 26.58 33.34
N GLN A 216 -19.77 27.36 32.28
CA GLN A 216 -20.35 28.69 32.11
C GLN A 216 -21.88 28.66 32.04
N SER A 217 -22.47 27.74 31.26
CA SER A 217 -23.93 27.56 31.19
C SER A 217 -24.59 27.07 32.49
N ARG A 218 -23.79 26.56 33.44
CA ARG A 218 -24.28 26.10 34.75
C ARG A 218 -24.17 27.21 35.80
N VAL A 219 -23.20 28.10 35.64
CA VAL A 219 -23.06 29.30 36.46
C VAL A 219 -24.17 30.31 36.11
N GLU A 220 -24.44 30.54 34.82
CA GLU A 220 -25.49 31.48 34.37
C GLU A 220 -26.89 31.08 34.83
N ARG A 221 -27.24 29.78 34.80
CA ARG A 221 -28.54 29.29 35.31
C ARG A 221 -28.71 29.47 36.82
N ASN A 222 -27.62 29.41 37.59
CA ASN A 222 -27.70 29.58 39.04
C ASN A 222 -27.83 31.06 39.46
N PHE A 223 -27.54 32.01 38.57
CA PHE A 223 -27.71 33.44 38.82
C PHE A 223 -29.11 33.96 38.46
N GLU A 224 -29.85 33.26 37.60
CA GLU A 224 -31.24 33.61 37.27
C GLU A 224 -32.27 33.08 38.29
N ASP A 225 -31.93 32.04 39.06
CA ASP A 225 -32.81 31.47 40.10
C ASP A 225 -32.73 32.20 41.47
N GLN A 226 -32.05 33.36 41.56
CA GLN A 226 -31.94 34.18 42.78
C GLN A 226 -32.38 35.65 42.62
N LEU A 227 -33.19 35.94 41.59
CA LEU A 227 -33.95 37.20 41.44
C LEU A 227 -35.45 36.89 41.48
#